data_AF-A0A0F5IKB6-F1
#
_entry.id   AF-A0A0F5IKB6-F1
#
_cell.length_a   1.000
_cell.length_b   1.000
_cell.length_c   1.000
_cell.angle_alpha   90.00
_cell.angle_beta   90.00
_cell.angle_gamma   90.00
#
_symmetry.space_group_name_H-M   'P 1'
#
loop_
_entity.id
_entity.type
_entity.pdbx_description
1 polymer ?
#
loop_
_entity_poly.entity_id
_entity_poly.type
_entity_poly.pdbx_seq_one_letter_code
_entity_poly.pdbx_strand_id
1 'polypeptide(L)' 'MYVEKDKNGQIIIQDISPEDASYLDDCICSYLSGKPLNSRTDAERRLVFLKVELEKLY' A
#
# COMPACT_ATOMS: atom_id res chain seq x y z
N MET A 1 3.53 -13.65 5.11
CA MET A 1 2.83 -12.46 5.64
C MET A 1 2.34 -12.72 7.06
N TYR A 2 2.77 -11.89 8.00
CA TYR A 2 2.24 -11.83 9.37
C TYR A 2 1.80 -10.40 9.69
N VAL A 3 0.77 -10.26 10.52
CA VAL A 3 0.14 -8.98 10.86
C VAL A 3 0.16 -8.79 12.37
N GLU A 4 0.71 -7.68 12.81
CA GLU A 4 0.76 -7.30 14.23
C GLU A 4 0.42 -5.83 14.44
N LYS A 5 0.37 -5.42 15.71
CA LYS A 5 0.28 -4.02 16.10
C LYS A 5 1.59 -3.57 16.75
N ASP A 6 2.07 -2.40 16.35
CA ASP A 6 3.19 -1.73 17.01
C ASP A 6 2.79 -1.24 18.41
N LYS A 7 3.78 -0.70 19.15
CA LYS A 7 3.58 -0.13 20.49
C LYS A 7 2.59 1.05 20.53
N ASN A 8 2.28 1.67 19.39
CA ASN A 8 1.33 2.75 19.24
C ASN A 8 -0.04 2.26 18.74
N GLY A 9 -0.22 0.95 18.54
CA GLY A 9 -1.44 0.33 18.02
C GLY A 9 -1.58 0.35 16.49
N GLN A 10 -0.55 0.79 15.76
CA GLN A 10 -0.54 0.81 14.29
C GLN A 10 -0.31 -0.59 13.74
N ILE A 11 -1.03 -0.93 12.66
CA ILE A 11 -0.88 -2.24 12.02
C ILE A 11 0.46 -2.28 11.26
N ILE A 12 1.26 -3.30 11.54
CA ILE A 12 2.46 -3.64 10.77
C ILE A 12 2.18 -4.95 10.03
N ILE A 13 2.45 -4.96 8.73
CA ILE A 13 2.45 -6.16 7.90
C ILE A 13 3.89 -6.47 7.55
N GLN A 14 4.36 -7.66 7.92
CA GLN A 14 5.74 -8.13 7.70
C GLN A 14 5.76 -9.38 6.82
N ASP A 15 6.93 -9.69 6.28
CA ASP A 15 7.18 -10.86 5.42
C ASP A 15 6.18 -10.98 4.26
N ILE A 16 5.94 -9.85 3.57
CA ILE A 16 5.16 -9.82 2.34
C ILE A 16 6.00 -10.48 1.24
N SER A 17 5.48 -11.52 0.61
CA SER A 17 6.16 -12.15 -0.53
C SER A 17 6.10 -11.24 -1.77
N PRO A 18 6.97 -11.41 -2.77
CA PRO A 18 6.88 -10.64 -4.02
C PRO A 18 5.51 -10.77 -4.70
N GLU A 19 4.89 -11.95 -4.64
CA GLU A 19 3.55 -12.20 -5.19
C GLU A 19 2.48 -11.40 -4.42
N ASP A 20 2.50 -11.43 -3.10
CA ASP A 20 1.59 -10.64 -2.26
C ASP A 20 1.77 -9.13 -2.48
N ALA A 21 3.02 -8.66 -2.65
CA ALA A 21 3.33 -7.27 -2.96
C ALA A 21 2.74 -6.86 -4.32
N SER A 22 2.85 -7.73 -5.33
CA SER A 22 2.25 -7.52 -6.65
C SER A 22 0.72 -7.42 -6.56
N TYR A 23 0.07 -8.31 -5.81
CA TYR A 23 -1.39 -8.23 -5.61
C TYR A 23 -1.81 -6.94 -4.91
N LEU A 24 -1.02 -6.49 -3.92
CA LEU A 24 -1.29 -5.24 -3.22
C LEU A 24 -1.13 -4.03 -4.15
N ASP A 25 -0.13 -4.04 -5.02
CA ASP A 25 0.08 -3.03 -6.06
C ASP A 25 -1.14 -2.91 -7.00
N ASP A 26 -1.61 -4.05 -7.52
CA ASP A 26 -2.78 -4.11 -8.39
C ASP A 26 -4.05 -3.61 -7.69
N CYS A 27 -4.23 -3.97 -6.42
CA CYS A 27 -5.36 -3.50 -5.62
C CYS A 27 -5.32 -1.98 -5.43
N ILE A 28 -4.14 -1.41 -5.17
CA ILE A 28 -3.95 0.05 -5.04
C ILE A 28 -4.23 0.73 -6.38
N CYS A 29 -3.70 0.21 -7.48
CA CYS A 29 -3.96 0.71 -8.84
C CYS A 29 -5.46 0.73 -9.15
N SER A 30 -6.14 -0.40 -8.91
CA SER A 30 -7.57 -0.55 -9.15
C SER A 30 -8.40 0.43 -8.31
N TYR A 31 -8.11 0.54 -7.02
CA TYR A 31 -8.81 1.46 -6.11
C TYR A 31 -8.65 2.94 -6.52
N LEU A 32 -7.50 3.31 -7.07
CA LEU A 32 -7.18 4.66 -7.50
C LEU A 32 -7.58 4.96 -8.96
N SER A 33 -8.01 3.96 -9.73
CA SER A 33 -8.18 4.03 -11.19
C SER A 33 -9.23 5.03 -11.70
N GLY A 34 -10.09 5.57 -10.84
CA GLY A 34 -11.06 6.61 -11.17
C GLY A 34 -10.83 7.95 -10.47
N LYS A 35 -9.69 8.11 -9.77
CA LYS A 35 -9.48 9.22 -8.83
C LYS A 35 -8.29 10.09 -9.28
N PRO A 36 -8.56 11.27 -9.89
CA PRO A 36 -7.53 12.24 -10.23
C PRO A 36 -6.66 12.61 -9.05
N LEU A 37 -5.38 12.91 -9.29
CA LEU A 37 -4.41 13.20 -8.21
C LEU A 37 -4.89 14.31 -7.25
N ASN A 38 -5.52 15.35 -7.80
CA ASN A 38 -5.95 16.53 -7.07
C ASN A 38 -7.22 16.29 -6.23
N SER A 39 -7.96 15.20 -6.49
CA SER A 39 -9.16 14.81 -5.74
C SER A 39 -8.88 13.72 -4.71
N ARG A 40 -7.63 13.25 -4.60
CA ARG A 40 -7.24 12.22 -3.62
C ARG A 40 -7.16 12.80 -2.23
N THR A 41 -7.74 12.08 -1.28
CA THR A 41 -7.57 12.26 0.17
C THR A 41 -6.12 12.00 0.58
N ASP A 42 -5.74 12.44 1.78
CA ASP A 42 -4.41 12.18 2.32
C ASP A 42 -4.12 10.68 2.51
N ALA A 43 -5.16 9.88 2.79
CA ALA A 43 -5.03 8.42 2.87
C ALA A 43 -4.69 7.83 1.50
N GLU A 44 -5.37 8.27 0.44
CA GLU A 44 -5.08 7.83 -0.93
C GLU A 44 -3.70 8.26 -1.41
N ARG A 45 -3.23 9.45 -1.00
CA ARG A 45 -1.85 9.88 -1.28
C ARG A 45 -0.83 8.98 -0.58
N ARG A 46 -1.10 8.56 0.66
CA ARG A 46 -0.26 7.57 1.37
C ARG A 46 -0.23 6.22 0.66
N LEU A 47 -1.35 5.78 0.06
CA LEU A 47 -1.37 4.56 -0.76
C LEU A 47 -0.50 4.66 -2.01
N VAL A 48 -0.45 5.84 -2.66
CA VAL A 48 0.48 6.07 -3.78
C VAL A 48 1.93 5.97 -3.32
N PHE A 49 2.25 6.54 -2.15
CA PHE A 49 3.59 6.43 -1.61
C PHE A 49 3.95 4.96 -1.31
N LEU A 50 3.04 4.22 -0.66
CA LEU A 50 3.21 2.79 -0.41
C LEU A 50 3.46 2.00 -1.70
N LYS A 51 2.67 2.28 -2.75
CA LYS A 51 2.86 1.70 -4.09
C LYS A 51 4.29 1.88 -4.59
N VAL A 52 4.78 3.10 -4.60
CA VAL A 52 6.13 3.44 -5.09
C VAL A 52 7.23 2.74 -4.27
N GLU A 53 7.03 2.59 -2.96
CA GLU A 53 7.99 1.86 -2.13
C GLU A 53 7.96 0.35 -2.41
N LEU A 54 6.78 -0.24 -2.68
CA LEU A 54 6.67 -1.64 -3.09
C LEU A 54 7.38 -1.90 -4.42
N GLU A 55 7.22 -1.02 -5.42
CA GLU A 55 7.89 -1.10 -6.72
C GLU A 55 9.42 -0.94 -6.67
N LYS A 56 9.98 -0.36 -5.59
CA LYS A 56 11.44 -0.25 -5.42
C LYS A 56 12.06 -1.51 -4.83
N LEU A 57 11.27 -2.27 -4.08
CA LEU A 57 11.72 -3.46 -3.36
C LEU A 57 11.66 -4.72 -4.24
N TYR A 58 10.87 -4.69 -5.32
CA TYR A 58 10.59 -5.82 -6.22
C TYR A 58 10.63 -5.38 -7.69
#